data_AF-A0A0A1FBU0-F1
#
_entry.id   AF-A0A0A1FBU0-F1
#
_cell.length_a   1.000
_cell.length_b   1.000
_cell.length_c   1.000
_cell.angle_alpha   90.00
_cell.angle_beta   90.00
_cell.angle_gamma   90.00
#
_symmetry.space_group_name_H-M   'P 1'
#
loop_
_entity.id
_entity.type
_entity.pdbx_description
1 polymer ?
#
loop_
_entity_poly.entity_id
_entity_poly.type
_entity_poly.pdbx_seq_one_letter_code
_entity_poly.pdbx_strand_id
1 'polypeptide(L)'
;MSNTLPLAMLIELAQNKTDDATRRLGQLQRAQISAAEKLELLIQYRQEYCDQLQLQMQDGVSSSRWRNFQHFVGTLDDAIEQQRAVAAQADTRLALGRSDWQSNKRRLSSFDTLAERVKQQQAQLANKREQRASDEYAARQFRVRMIAAAE
;
A
#
# COMPACT_ATOMS: atom_id res chain seq x y z
N MET A 1 -20.33 3.37 28.38
CA MET A 1 -19.88 2.15 27.70
C MET A 1 -20.21 2.12 26.20
N SER A 2 -20.80 3.16 25.60
CA SER A 2 -21.27 3.14 24.20
C SER A 2 -20.25 3.60 23.15
N ASN A 3 -19.11 4.20 23.53
CA ASN A 3 -18.20 4.87 22.57
C ASN A 3 -17.03 3.99 22.09
N THR A 4 -16.87 2.77 22.60
CA THR A 4 -15.74 1.86 22.26
C THR A 4 -16.05 0.95 21.06
N LEU A 5 -17.30 0.50 20.95
CA LEU A 5 -17.77 -0.36 19.84
C LEU A 5 -17.71 0.33 18.46
N PRO A 6 -18.03 1.63 18.32
CA PRO A 6 -17.91 2.33 17.04
C PRO A 6 -16.45 2.44 16.58
N LEU A 7 -15.51 2.64 17.52
CA LEU A 7 -14.10 2.83 17.19
C LEU A 7 -13.44 1.52 16.72
N ALA A 8 -13.73 0.40 17.40
CA ALA A 8 -13.23 -0.91 16.99
C ALA A 8 -13.66 -1.26 15.55
N MET A 9 -14.94 -1.03 15.22
CA MET A 9 -15.46 -1.24 13.86
C MET A 9 -14.79 -0.32 12.83
N LEU A 10 -14.52 0.94 13.18
CA LEU A 10 -13.83 1.88 12.29
C LEU A 10 -12.38 1.47 12.03
N ILE A 11 -11.68 0.92 13.02
CA ILE A 11 -10.33 0.37 12.88
C ILE A 11 -10.36 -0.83 11.95
N GLU A 12 -11.27 -1.78 12.18
CA GLU A 12 -11.41 -2.97 11.33
C GLU A 12 -11.69 -2.59 9.87
N LEU A 13 -12.61 -1.63 9.64
CA LEU A 13 -12.90 -1.12 8.31
C LEU A 13 -11.67 -0.45 7.66
N ALA A 14 -10.91 0.34 8.43
CA ALA A 14 -9.70 0.99 7.94
C ALA A 14 -8.57 -0.01 7.65
N GLN A 15 -8.47 -1.07 8.44
CA GLN A 15 -7.54 -2.18 8.26
C GLN A 15 -7.86 -2.91 6.95
N ASN A 16 -9.11 -3.35 6.78
CA ASN A 16 -9.56 -4.03 5.57
C ASN A 16 -9.29 -3.19 4.30
N LYS A 17 -9.59 -1.88 4.33
CA LYS A 17 -9.28 -0.96 3.23
C LYS A 17 -7.78 -0.83 2.95
N THR A 18 -6.96 -0.79 4.00
CA THR A 18 -5.49 -0.72 3.87
C THR A 18 -4.94 -2.01 3.26
N ASP A 19 -5.48 -3.16 3.65
CA ASP A 19 -5.08 -4.47 3.13
C ASP A 19 -5.46 -4.61 1.65
N ASP A 20 -6.67 -4.18 1.27
CA ASP A 20 -7.10 -4.14 -0.12
C ASP A 20 -6.25 -3.19 -0.97
N ALA A 21 -5.96 -1.99 -0.45
CA ALA A 21 -5.06 -1.05 -1.11
C ALA A 21 -3.64 -1.64 -1.28
N THR A 22 -3.16 -2.41 -0.30
CA THR A 22 -1.86 -3.09 -0.36
C THR A 22 -1.85 -4.16 -1.46
N ARG A 23 -2.89 -5.00 -1.53
CA ARG A 23 -3.04 -6.00 -2.61
C ARG A 23 -3.07 -5.34 -3.98
N ARG A 24 -3.87 -4.28 -4.14
CA ARG A 24 -3.98 -3.52 -5.38
C ARG A 24 -2.65 -2.88 -5.77
N LEU A 25 -1.92 -2.30 -4.82
CA LEU A 25 -0.60 -1.73 -5.06
C LEU A 25 0.38 -2.78 -5.57
N GLY A 26 0.36 -3.99 -4.98
CA GLY A 26 1.15 -5.12 -5.47
C GLY A 26 0.82 -5.52 -6.91
N GLN A 27 -0.46 -5.53 -7.29
CA GLN A 27 -0.87 -5.80 -8.67
C GLN A 27 -0.39 -4.70 -9.63
N LEU A 28 -0.50 -3.43 -9.25
CA LEU A 28 -0.02 -2.29 -10.04
C LEU A 28 1.49 -2.34 -10.24
N GLN A 29 2.25 -2.71 -9.21
CA GLN A 29 3.70 -2.85 -9.31
C GLN A 29 4.09 -3.97 -10.28
N ARG A 30 3.43 -5.14 -10.21
CA ARG A 30 3.67 -6.22 -11.19
C ARG A 30 3.33 -5.80 -12.62
N ALA A 31 2.23 -5.07 -12.80
CA ALA A 31 1.83 -4.57 -14.11
C ALA A 31 2.86 -3.58 -14.68
N GLN A 32 3.42 -2.71 -13.84
CA GLN A 32 4.47 -1.77 -14.23
C GLN A 32 5.76 -2.49 -14.64
N ILE A 33 6.21 -3.46 -13.84
CA ILE A 33 7.41 -4.26 -14.15
C ILE A 33 7.22 -5.01 -15.47
N SER A 34 6.10 -5.73 -15.62
CA SER A 34 5.80 -6.48 -16.84
C SER A 34 5.70 -5.58 -18.08
N ALA A 35 5.14 -4.37 -17.95
CA ALA A 35 5.08 -3.42 -19.05
C ALA A 35 6.47 -2.92 -19.46
N ALA A 36 7.36 -2.68 -18.49
CA ALA A 36 8.74 -2.26 -18.73
C ALA A 36 9.58 -3.39 -19.36
N GLU A 37 9.50 -4.61 -18.83
CA GLU A 37 10.20 -5.80 -19.39
C GLU A 37 9.78 -6.05 -20.84
N LYS A 38 8.47 -5.94 -21.15
CA LYS A 38 7.98 -6.11 -22.52
C LYS A 38 8.47 -5.00 -23.45
N LEU A 39 8.57 -3.76 -22.95
CA LEU A 39 9.12 -2.65 -23.73
C LEU A 39 10.60 -2.88 -24.05
N GLU A 40 11.38 -3.28 -23.05
CA GLU A 40 12.80 -3.61 -23.22
C GLU A 40 12.99 -4.73 -24.24
N LEU A 41 12.19 -5.81 -24.13
CA LEU A 41 12.22 -6.92 -25.08
C LEU A 41 11.95 -6.45 -26.53
N LEU A 42 10.97 -5.58 -26.75
CA LEU A 42 10.67 -5.06 -28.09
C LEU A 42 11.82 -4.20 -28.65
N ILE A 43 12.42 -3.35 -27.80
CA ILE A 43 13.56 -2.51 -28.19
C ILE A 43 14.77 -3.38 -28.54
N GLN A 44 15.07 -4.37 -27.71
CA GLN A 44 16.17 -5.30 -27.95
C GLN A 44 15.94 -6.10 -29.24
N TYR A 45 14.74 -6.65 -29.41
CA TYR A 45 14.40 -7.43 -30.60
C TYR A 45 14.51 -6.60 -31.89
N ARG A 46 14.07 -5.34 -31.85
CA ARG A 46 14.26 -4.40 -32.97
C ARG A 46 15.74 -4.18 -33.29
N GLN A 47 16.58 -3.98 -32.28
CA GLN A 47 18.01 -3.77 -32.47
C GLN A 47 18.66 -5.00 -33.09
N GLU A 48 18.41 -6.19 -32.52
CA GLU A 48 18.91 -7.46 -33.05
C GLU A 48 18.48 -7.69 -34.50
N TYR A 49 17.24 -7.34 -34.84
CA TYR A 49 16.71 -7.46 -36.20
C TYR A 49 17.41 -6.52 -37.19
N CYS A 50 17.70 -5.29 -36.79
CA CYS A 50 18.46 -4.33 -37.59
C CYS A 50 19.91 -4.80 -37.80
N ASP A 51 20.57 -5.29 -36.75
CA ASP A 51 21.95 -5.76 -36.80
C ASP A 51 22.08 -6.98 -37.74
N GLN A 52 21.12 -7.91 -37.67
CA GLN A 52 21.05 -9.06 -38.58
C GLN A 52 20.93 -8.64 -40.04
N LEU A 53 20.12 -7.62 -40.34
CA LEU A 53 20.02 -7.12 -41.71
C LEU A 53 21.33 -6.47 -42.16
N GLN A 54 21.97 -5.67 -41.30
CA GLN A 54 23.23 -5.00 -41.65
C GLN A 54 24.32 -6.01 -42.02
N LEU A 55 24.37 -7.17 -41.36
CA LEU A 55 25.24 -8.28 -41.73
C LEU A 55 24.86 -8.86 -43.11
N GLN A 56 23.58 -9.14 -43.35
CA GLN A 56 23.12 -9.67 -44.64
C GLN A 56 23.31 -8.70 -45.81
N MET A 57 23.31 -7.38 -45.56
CA MET A 57 23.58 -6.38 -46.59
C MET A 57 24.99 -6.45 -47.15
N GLN A 58 25.96 -6.97 -46.40
CA GLN A 58 27.33 -7.16 -46.87
C GLN A 58 27.42 -8.20 -48.00
N ASP A 59 26.49 -9.17 -48.03
CA ASP A 59 26.42 -10.22 -49.04
C ASP A 59 25.46 -9.87 -50.21
N GLY A 60 24.82 -8.70 -50.16
CA GLY A 60 23.81 -8.25 -51.12
C GLY A 60 22.40 -8.76 -50.80
N VAL A 61 21.45 -7.82 -50.73
CA VAL A 61 20.05 -8.10 -50.36
C VAL A 61 19.11 -7.78 -51.53
N SER A 62 18.14 -8.68 -51.79
CA SER A 62 17.14 -8.45 -52.82
C SER A 62 16.19 -7.29 -52.43
N SER A 63 15.66 -6.59 -53.44
CA SER A 63 14.70 -5.49 -53.23
C SER A 63 13.41 -5.92 -52.52
N SER A 64 12.99 -7.19 -52.67
CA SER A 64 11.85 -7.75 -51.93
C SER A 64 12.16 -7.93 -50.45
N ARG A 65 13.34 -8.47 -50.10
CA ARG A 65 13.76 -8.64 -48.71
C ARG A 65 13.94 -7.29 -48.01
N TRP A 66 14.48 -6.30 -48.71
CA TRP A 66 14.59 -4.93 -48.20
C TRP A 66 13.22 -4.31 -47.86
N ARG A 67 12.23 -4.43 -48.75
CA ARG A 67 10.87 -3.92 -48.50
C ARG A 67 10.20 -4.61 -47.30
N ASN A 68 10.34 -5.92 -47.18
CA ASN A 68 9.79 -6.68 -46.05
C ASN A 68 10.43 -6.22 -44.72
N PHE A 69 11.73 -5.99 -44.72
CA PHE A 69 12.44 -5.45 -43.55
C PHE A 69 11.87 -4.09 -43.12
N GLN A 70 11.78 -3.13 -44.05
CA GLN A 70 11.27 -1.79 -43.76
C GLN A 70 9.85 -1.84 -43.18
N HIS A 71 8.99 -2.68 -43.75
CA HIS A 71 7.63 -2.88 -43.24
C HIS A 71 7.62 -3.43 -41.81
N PHE A 72 8.41 -4.48 -41.55
CA PHE A 72 8.44 -5.11 -40.23
C PHE A 72 9.04 -4.19 -39.16
N VAL A 73 10.09 -3.43 -39.49
CA VAL A 73 10.64 -2.40 -38.60
C VAL A 73 9.59 -1.34 -38.28
N GLY A 74 8.83 -0.86 -39.27
CA GLY A 74 7.72 0.06 -39.03
C GLY A 74 6.67 -0.53 -38.08
N THR A 75 6.31 -1.80 -38.24
CA THR A 75 5.39 -2.50 -37.32
C THR A 75 5.97 -2.63 -35.91
N LEU A 76 7.28 -2.89 -35.76
CA LEU A 76 7.94 -2.92 -34.45
C LEU A 76 7.99 -1.54 -33.80
N ASP A 77 8.27 -0.49 -34.57
CA ASP A 77 8.28 0.89 -34.08
C ASP A 77 6.90 1.29 -33.55
N ASP A 78 5.83 0.97 -34.30
CA ASP A 78 4.45 1.20 -33.84
C ASP A 78 4.14 0.44 -32.54
N ALA A 79 4.55 -0.83 -32.45
CA ALA A 79 4.36 -1.65 -31.26
C ALA A 79 5.15 -1.12 -30.05
N ILE A 80 6.38 -0.63 -30.25
CA ILE A 80 7.20 0.00 -29.21
C ILE A 80 6.52 1.26 -28.70
N GLU A 81 6.01 2.14 -29.58
CA GLU A 81 5.31 3.34 -29.16
C GLU A 81 4.03 3.04 -28.37
N GLN A 82 3.26 2.04 -28.81
CA GLN A 82 2.11 1.55 -28.04
C GLN A 82 2.53 1.03 -26.66
N GLN A 83 3.60 0.25 -26.59
CA GLN A 83 4.08 -0.32 -25.33
C GLN A 83 4.67 0.76 -24.40
N ARG A 84 5.30 1.81 -24.94
CA ARG A 84 5.72 3.01 -24.18
C ARG A 84 4.54 3.70 -23.52
N ALA A 85 3.45 3.89 -24.26
CA ALA A 85 2.22 4.47 -23.72
C ALA A 85 1.63 3.59 -22.59
N VAL A 86 1.65 2.25 -22.75
CA VAL A 86 1.23 1.31 -21.70
C VAL A 86 2.11 1.42 -20.45
N ALA A 87 3.43 1.48 -20.61
CA ALA A 87 4.37 1.63 -19.49
C ALA A 87 4.13 2.95 -18.73
N ALA A 88 3.99 4.07 -19.44
CA ALA A 88 3.70 5.38 -18.85
C ALA A 88 2.34 5.39 -18.09
N GLN A 89 1.32 4.72 -18.64
CA GLN A 89 0.05 4.56 -17.93
C GLN A 89 0.21 3.68 -16.68
N ALA A 90 1.02 2.63 -16.73
CA ALA A 90 1.29 1.77 -15.58
C ALA A 90 2.02 2.55 -14.47
N ASP A 91 3.00 3.37 -14.80
CA ASP A 91 3.69 4.27 -13.87
C ASP A 91 2.72 5.25 -13.20
N THR A 92 1.86 5.88 -14.00
CA THR A 92 0.84 6.81 -13.49
C THR A 92 -0.13 6.11 -12.53
N ARG A 93 -0.61 4.91 -12.90
CA ARG A 93 -1.50 4.12 -12.05
C ARG A 93 -0.81 3.67 -10.76
N LEU A 94 0.47 3.28 -10.83
CA LEU A 94 1.27 2.93 -9.66
C LEU A 94 1.42 4.12 -8.71
N ALA A 95 1.70 5.32 -9.23
CA ALA A 95 1.79 6.54 -8.42
C ALA A 95 0.47 6.86 -7.70
N LEU A 96 -0.67 6.76 -8.41
CA LEU A 96 -1.99 6.92 -7.82
C LEU A 96 -2.28 5.85 -6.74
N GLY A 97 -1.94 4.59 -7.02
CA GLY A 97 -2.09 3.48 -6.08
C GLY A 97 -1.26 3.68 -4.80
N ARG A 98 -0.03 4.21 -4.91
CA ARG A 98 0.81 4.56 -3.76
C ARG A 98 0.16 5.64 -2.90
N SER A 99 -0.39 6.68 -3.53
CA SER A 99 -1.06 7.77 -2.82
C SER A 99 -2.31 7.29 -2.08
N ASP A 100 -3.14 6.46 -2.72
CA ASP A 100 -4.32 5.85 -2.11
C ASP A 100 -3.94 4.95 -0.91
N TRP A 101 -2.95 4.08 -1.08
CA TRP A 101 -2.44 3.26 0.01
C TRP A 101 -1.94 4.11 1.19
N GLN A 102 -1.17 5.18 0.92
CA GLN A 102 -0.67 6.07 1.96
C GLN A 102 -1.80 6.82 2.69
N SER A 103 -2.86 7.17 1.99
CA SER A 103 -4.06 7.79 2.58
C SER A 103 -4.76 6.82 3.55
N ASN A 104 -5.00 5.58 3.11
CA ASN A 104 -5.61 4.54 3.95
C ASN A 104 -4.75 4.21 5.17
N LYS A 105 -3.43 4.09 4.99
CA LYS A 105 -2.50 3.82 6.10
C LYS A 105 -2.48 4.96 7.14
N ARG A 106 -2.50 6.22 6.69
CA ARG A 106 -2.61 7.38 7.58
C ARG A 106 -3.92 7.38 8.38
N ARG A 107 -5.03 7.04 7.72
CA ARG A 107 -6.34 6.94 8.38
C ARG A 107 -6.37 5.85 9.44
N LEU A 108 -5.85 4.67 9.15
CA LEU A 108 -5.71 3.57 10.11
C LEU A 108 -4.89 4.00 11.33
N SER A 109 -3.70 4.57 11.10
CA SER A 109 -2.82 5.04 12.19
C SER A 109 -3.49 6.13 13.05
N SER A 110 -4.33 6.97 12.46
CA SER A 110 -5.10 7.97 13.20
C SER A 110 -6.15 7.32 14.13
N PHE A 111 -6.80 6.25 13.69
CA PHE A 111 -7.73 5.50 14.53
C PHE A 111 -7.02 4.72 15.64
N ASP A 112 -5.88 4.11 15.35
CA ASP A 112 -5.07 3.42 16.37
C ASP A 112 -4.63 4.40 17.48
N THR A 113 -4.20 5.60 17.09
CA THR A 113 -3.82 6.68 18.02
C THR A 113 -5.01 7.09 18.90
N LEU A 114 -6.20 7.20 18.32
CA LEU A 114 -7.42 7.53 19.05
C LEU A 114 -7.80 6.41 20.03
N ALA A 115 -7.67 5.14 19.61
CA ALA A 115 -8.00 3.99 20.44
C ALA A 115 -7.08 3.89 21.65
N GLU A 116 -5.78 4.10 21.46
CA GLU A 116 -4.83 4.12 22.56
C GLU A 116 -5.14 5.24 23.56
N ARG A 117 -5.52 6.44 23.08
CA ARG A 117 -5.95 7.54 23.95
C ARG A 117 -7.20 7.17 24.77
N VAL A 118 -8.20 6.55 24.14
CA VAL A 118 -9.42 6.11 24.84
C VAL A 118 -9.09 5.06 25.90
N LYS A 119 -8.22 4.10 25.58
CA LYS A 119 -7.75 3.07 26.53
C LYS A 119 -7.05 3.69 27.73
N GLN A 120 -6.16 4.66 27.52
CA GLN A 120 -5.46 5.37 28.59
C GLN A 120 -6.43 6.14 29.50
N GLN A 121 -7.43 6.83 28.92
CA GLN A 121 -8.45 7.53 29.69
C GLN A 121 -9.30 6.57 30.54
N GLN A 122 -9.66 5.41 29.99
CA GLN A 122 -10.40 4.38 30.73
C GLN A 122 -9.58 3.80 31.89
N ALA A 123 -8.29 3.51 31.65
CA ALA A 123 -7.39 3.03 32.69
C ALA A 123 -7.24 4.07 33.82
N GLN A 124 -7.07 5.35 33.50
CA GLN A 124 -7.02 6.42 34.50
C GLN A 124 -8.31 6.52 35.32
N LEU A 125 -9.47 6.38 34.68
CA LEU A 125 -10.76 6.42 35.38
C LEU A 125 -10.95 5.20 36.29
N ALA A 126 -10.51 4.01 35.85
CA ALA A 126 -10.53 2.79 36.64
C ALA A 126 -9.62 2.92 37.88
N ASN A 127 -8.38 3.36 37.70
CA ASN A 127 -7.44 3.58 38.80
C ASN A 127 -7.99 4.57 39.83
N LYS A 128 -8.62 5.67 39.40
CA LYS A 128 -9.26 6.64 40.31
C LYS A 128 -10.41 6.02 41.11
N ARG A 129 -11.18 5.11 40.52
CA ARG A 129 -12.29 4.41 41.21
C ARG A 129 -11.75 3.40 42.21
N GLU A 130 -10.73 2.63 41.84
CA GLU A 130 -10.08 1.66 42.71
C GLU A 130 -9.40 2.35 43.90
N GLN A 131 -8.68 3.45 43.66
CA GLN A 131 -8.06 4.25 44.71
C GLN A 131 -9.12 4.74 45.71
N ARG A 132 -10.23 5.34 45.24
CA ARG A 132 -11.32 5.78 46.12
C ARG A 132 -11.92 4.64 46.94
N ALA A 133 -12.16 3.47 46.34
CA ALA A 133 -12.71 2.32 47.05
C ALA A 133 -11.74 1.80 48.13
N SER A 134 -10.44 1.79 47.84
CA SER A 134 -9.38 1.42 48.79
C SER A 134 -9.32 2.41 49.96
N ASP A 135 -9.32 3.72 49.65
CA ASP A 135 -9.28 4.78 50.66
C ASP A 135 -10.49 4.72 51.59
N GLU A 136 -11.69 4.49 51.04
CA GLU A 136 -12.91 4.31 51.84
C GLU A 136 -12.83 3.06 52.73
N TYR A 137 -12.28 1.96 52.22
CA TYR A 137 -12.11 0.73 53.00
C TYR A 137 -11.13 0.94 54.15
N ALA A 138 -9.98 1.57 53.88
CA ALA A 138 -8.99 1.91 54.89
C ALA A 138 -9.57 2.85 55.96
N ALA A 139 -10.32 3.88 55.55
CA ALA A 139 -10.97 4.81 56.47
C ALA A 139 -12.03 4.11 57.36
N ARG A 140 -12.81 3.18 56.79
CA ARG A 140 -13.77 2.37 57.56
C ARG A 140 -13.06 1.50 58.59
N GLN A 141 -11.99 0.79 58.20
CA GLN A 141 -11.20 -0.02 59.13
C GLN A 141 -10.56 0.80 60.24
N PHE A 142 -9.99 1.96 59.90
CA PHE A 142 -9.40 2.87 60.88
C PHE A 142 -10.45 3.34 61.90
N ARG A 143 -11.65 3.72 61.44
CA ARG A 143 -12.76 4.12 62.32
C ARG A 143 -13.16 3.00 63.27
N VAL A 144 -13.30 1.76 62.78
CA VAL A 144 -13.62 0.60 63.61
C VAL A 144 -12.56 0.36 64.68
N ARG A 145 -11.27 0.42 64.31
CA ARG A 145 -10.17 0.28 65.28
C ARG A 145 -10.15 1.38 66.34
N MET A 146 -10.41 2.62 65.94
CA MET A 146 -10.46 3.75 66.86
C MET A 146 -11.60 3.62 67.88
N ILE A 147 -12.77 3.13 67.45
CA ILE A 147 -13.89 2.87 68.36
C ILE A 147 -13.52 1.76 69.34
N ALA A 148 -12.97 0.64 68.85
CA ALA A 148 -12.58 -0.49 69.69
C ALA A 148 -11.43 -0.17 70.68
N ALA A 149 -10.63 0.87 70.43
CA ALA A 149 -9.58 1.33 71.34
C ALA A 149 -10.07 2.37 72.37
N ALA A 150 -11.30 2.88 72.22
CA ALA A 150 -11.93 3.83 73.11
C ALA A 150 -12.90 3.18 74.11
N GLU A 151 -13.17 1.87 73.96
CA GLU A 151 -13.87 0.98 74.89
C GLU A 151 -12.88 0.27 75.82
#